data_AF-A0A2N4YPK8-F1
#
_entry.id   AF-A0A2N4YPK8-F1
#
_cell.length_a   1.000
_cell.length_b   1.000
_cell.length_c   1.000
_cell.angle_alpha   90.00
_cell.angle_beta   90.00
_cell.angle_gamma   90.00
#
_symmetry.space_group_name_H-M   'P 1'
#
loop_
_entity.id
_entity.type
_entity.pdbx_description
1 polymer ?
#
loop_
_entity_poly.entity_id
_entity_poly.type
_entity_poly.pdbx_seq_one_letter_code
_entity_poly.pdbx_strand_id
1 'polypeptide(L)'
;MQHNKILIRQLGLQPYEPISQAMHEFTDARDEDTLDEIWLVEHHPVFTQGQAGKAEHVLVPGDIPVIQSDRGGQVTYHGPGQQVMYVLLNLKRRKLGVRELV
;
A
#
# COMPACT_ATOMS: atom_id res chain seq x y z
N MET A 1 7.09 -26.38 4.55
CA MET A 1 8.17 -25.54 5.11
C MET A 1 8.73 -24.51 4.10
N GLN A 2 8.09 -24.31 2.95
CA GLN A 2 8.67 -23.52 1.84
C GLN A 2 8.21 -22.05 1.80
N HIS A 3 7.21 -21.67 2.61
CA HIS A 3 6.57 -20.34 2.59
C HIS A 3 7.04 -19.37 3.70
N ASN A 4 8.18 -19.65 4.35
CA ASN A 4 8.74 -18.75 5.37
C ASN A 4 9.58 -17.60 4.80
N LYS A 5 9.86 -17.61 3.49
CA LYS A 5 10.60 -16.54 2.82
C LYS A 5 9.65 -15.40 2.45
N ILE A 6 10.11 -14.17 2.67
CA ILE A 6 9.45 -12.93 2.24
C ILE A 6 10.44 -12.21 1.34
N LEU A 7 9.99 -11.75 0.16
CA LEU A 7 10.81 -10.90 -0.70
C LEU A 7 10.64 -9.44 -0.27
N ILE A 8 11.76 -8.73 -0.13
CA ILE A 8 11.74 -7.29 0.16
C ILE A 8 12.10 -6.56 -1.12
N ARG A 9 11.22 -5.66 -1.57
CA ARG A 9 11.47 -4.78 -2.72
C ARG A 9 11.77 -3.38 -2.25
N GLN A 10 12.90 -2.84 -2.70
CA GLN A 10 13.29 -1.44 -2.51
C GLN A 10 12.96 -0.67 -3.79
N LEU A 11 11.88 0.12 -3.78
CA LEU A 11 11.34 0.76 -4.98
C LEU A 11 11.80 2.22 -5.14
N GLY A 12 12.33 2.83 -4.07
CA GLY A 12 12.76 4.23 -4.06
C GLY A 12 11.59 5.22 -4.14
N LEU A 13 11.83 6.40 -4.70
CA LEU A 13 10.82 7.44 -4.89
C LEU A 13 9.96 7.15 -6.14
N GLN A 14 8.65 7.01 -5.97
CA GLN A 14 7.72 6.62 -7.04
C GLN A 14 6.40 7.41 -7.01
N PRO A 15 5.72 7.60 -8.16
CA PRO A 15 4.33 8.05 -8.18
C PRO A 15 3.40 7.04 -7.47
N TYR A 16 2.32 7.52 -6.85
CA TYR A 16 1.43 6.65 -6.07
C TYR A 16 0.64 5.65 -6.93
N GLU A 17 -0.04 6.12 -7.98
CA GLU A 17 -0.98 5.28 -8.76
C GLU A 17 -0.33 4.05 -9.39
N PRO A 18 0.86 4.13 -10.04
CA PRO A 18 1.49 2.94 -10.62
C PRO A 18 1.86 1.89 -9.57
N ILE A 19 2.25 2.32 -8.36
CA ILE A 19 2.57 1.39 -7.27
C ILE A 19 1.29 0.77 -6.71
N SER A 20 0.22 1.54 -6.54
CA SER A 20 -1.09 1.00 -6.16
C SER A 20 -1.59 -0.04 -7.17
N GLN A 21 -1.52 0.29 -8.46
CA GLN A 21 -1.92 -0.61 -9.54
C GLN A 21 -1.08 -1.89 -9.54
N ALA A 22 0.25 -1.79 -9.39
CA ALA A 22 1.14 -2.94 -9.31
C ALA A 22 0.84 -3.83 -8.08
N MET A 23 0.44 -3.25 -6.94
CA MET A 23 0.01 -4.02 -5.78
C MET A 23 -1.29 -4.80 -6.04
N HIS A 24 -2.25 -4.21 -6.74
CA HIS A 24 -3.48 -4.90 -7.15
C HIS A 24 -3.15 -6.04 -8.11
N GLU A 25 -2.38 -5.78 -9.17
CA GLU A 25 -1.98 -6.80 -10.15
C GLU A 25 -1.21 -7.96 -9.50
N PHE A 26 -0.26 -7.66 -8.60
CA PHE A 26 0.44 -8.68 -7.82
C PHE A 26 -0.53 -9.52 -6.98
N THR A 27 -1.50 -8.86 -6.33
CA THR A 27 -2.47 -9.51 -5.46
C THR A 27 -3.48 -10.37 -6.23
N ASP A 28 -3.84 -9.97 -7.45
CA ASP A 28 -4.79 -10.66 -8.32
C ASP A 28 -4.15 -11.84 -9.06
N ALA A 29 -2.88 -11.71 -9.44
CA ALA A 29 -2.15 -12.74 -10.20
C ALA A 29 -1.48 -13.82 -9.33
N ARG A 30 -1.37 -13.60 -8.00
CA ARG A 30 -0.68 -14.55 -7.11
C ARG A 30 -1.43 -15.87 -6.94
N ASP A 31 -0.67 -16.93 -6.76
CA ASP A 31 -1.14 -18.28 -6.46
C ASP A 31 -0.57 -18.80 -5.11
N GLU A 32 -0.73 -20.10 -4.85
CA GLU A 32 -0.28 -20.74 -3.60
C GLU A 32 1.25 -20.76 -3.45
N ASP A 33 1.98 -20.68 -4.56
CA ASP A 33 3.45 -20.76 -4.62
C ASP A 33 4.11 -19.38 -4.70
N THR A 34 3.35 -18.34 -5.04
CA THR A 34 3.81 -16.96 -5.05
C THR A 34 4.27 -16.54 -3.66
N LEU A 35 5.52 -16.11 -3.55
CA LEU A 35 6.11 -15.65 -2.29
C LEU A 35 5.43 -14.36 -1.83
N ASP A 36 5.31 -14.20 -0.51
CA ASP A 36 4.85 -12.94 0.05
C ASP A 36 5.90 -11.85 -0.13
N GLU A 37 5.44 -10.61 -0.23
CA GLU A 37 6.33 -9.48 -0.48
C GLU A 37 6.09 -8.32 0.49
N ILE A 38 7.16 -7.59 0.78
CA ILE A 38 7.13 -6.29 1.44
C ILE A 38 7.75 -5.28 0.49
N TRP A 39 7.01 -4.23 0.15
CA TRP A 39 7.49 -3.18 -0.73
C TRP A 39 7.77 -1.93 0.09
N LEU A 40 8.99 -1.43 -0.06
CA LEU A 40 9.49 -0.22 0.57
C LEU A 40 9.60 0.86 -0.50
N VAL A 41 8.86 1.94 -0.32
CA VAL A 41 8.72 3.02 -1.30
C VAL A 41 8.59 4.37 -0.59
N GLU A 42 9.03 5.42 -1.25
CA GLU A 42 8.67 6.80 -0.92
C GLU A 42 7.79 7.33 -2.06
N HIS A 43 6.86 8.23 -1.77
CA HIS A 43 6.01 8.81 -2.81
C HIS A 43 6.34 10.27 -3.10
N HIS A 44 6.13 10.68 -4.36
CA HIS A 44 5.94 12.10 -4.65
C HIS A 44 4.76 12.64 -3.83
N PRO A 45 4.74 13.96 -3.51
CA PRO A 45 3.66 14.55 -2.72
C PRO A 45 2.28 14.13 -3.21
N VAL A 46 1.48 13.53 -2.33
CA VAL A 46 0.15 13.01 -2.65
C VAL A 46 -0.71 12.96 -1.39
N PHE A 47 -1.98 13.33 -1.53
CA PHE A 47 -3.01 12.98 -0.56
C PHE A 47 -3.72 11.72 -1.02
N THR A 48 -3.88 10.74 -0.13
CA THR A 48 -4.72 9.57 -0.40
C THR A 48 -5.95 9.60 0.51
N GLN A 49 -7.11 9.32 -0.05
CA GLN A 49 -8.37 9.23 0.69
C GLN A 49 -8.78 7.75 0.79
N GLY A 50 -8.81 7.22 2.00
CA GLY A 50 -9.29 5.86 2.25
C GLY A 50 -10.82 5.77 2.23
N GLN A 51 -11.35 4.56 2.36
CA GLN A 51 -12.78 4.24 2.24
C GLN A 51 -13.68 4.95 3.26
N ALA A 52 -13.15 5.34 4.43
CA ALA A 52 -13.89 6.11 5.44
C ALA A 52 -13.67 7.63 5.29
N GLY A 53 -12.88 8.06 4.31
CA GLY A 53 -12.66 9.46 4.00
C GLY A 53 -13.85 10.04 3.24
N LYS A 54 -14.23 11.26 3.58
CA LYS A 54 -15.16 12.06 2.79
C LYS A 54 -14.39 13.12 2.00
N ALA A 55 -14.91 13.49 0.83
CA ALA A 55 -14.28 14.50 -0.04
C ALA A 55 -14.07 15.84 0.68
N GLU A 56 -14.95 16.18 1.64
CA GLU A 56 -14.89 17.38 2.47
C GLU A 56 -13.71 17.41 3.47
N HIS A 57 -12.99 16.31 3.67
CA HIS A 57 -11.83 16.26 4.58
C HIS A 57 -10.52 16.77 3.95
N VAL A 58 -10.51 17.06 2.64
CA VAL A 58 -9.37 17.70 1.98
C VAL A 58 -9.70 19.18 1.77
N LEU A 59 -9.33 20.01 2.75
CA LEU A 59 -9.78 21.40 2.80
C LEU A 59 -9.09 22.28 1.74
N VAL A 60 -7.78 22.10 1.51
CA VAL A 60 -7.00 22.88 0.52
C VAL A 60 -5.77 22.07 0.05
N PRO A 61 -5.87 21.24 -1.00
CA PRO A 61 -4.73 20.42 -1.44
C PRO A 61 -3.64 21.20 -2.20
N GLY A 62 -3.93 22.43 -2.65
CA GLY A 62 -3.04 23.16 -3.57
C GLY A 62 -2.86 22.37 -4.87
N ASP A 63 -1.62 22.24 -5.32
CA ASP A 63 -1.26 21.46 -6.53
C ASP A 63 -0.98 19.98 -6.26
N ILE A 64 -1.16 19.52 -5.01
CA ILE A 64 -0.89 18.13 -4.64
C ILE A 64 -2.08 17.25 -5.04
N PRO A 65 -1.87 16.14 -5.80
CA PRO A 65 -2.95 15.27 -6.21
C PRO A 65 -3.64 14.61 -5.02
N VAL A 66 -4.97 14.45 -5.13
CA VAL A 66 -5.80 13.72 -4.17
C VAL A 66 -6.33 12.46 -4.86
N ILE A 67 -5.88 11.29 -4.41
CA ILE A 67 -6.19 10.01 -5.04
C ILE A 67 -7.06 9.17 -4.10
N GLN A 68 -8.11 8.57 -4.64
CA GLN A 68 -8.93 7.60 -3.90
C GLN A 68 -8.15 6.29 -3.73
N SER A 69 -8.20 5.73 -2.53
CA SER A 69 -7.58 4.46 -2.17
C SER A 69 -8.63 3.51 -1.58
N ASP A 70 -8.43 2.22 -1.76
CA ASP A 70 -9.23 1.15 -1.17
C ASP A 70 -8.85 0.85 0.29
N ARG A 71 -7.81 1.49 0.84
CA ARG A 71 -7.41 1.33 2.23
C ARG A 71 -8.48 1.82 3.21
N GLY A 72 -8.46 1.27 4.42
CA GLY A 72 -9.22 1.82 5.54
C GLY A 72 -8.75 3.22 5.97
N GLY A 73 -9.56 3.89 6.79
CA GLY A 73 -9.25 5.20 7.36
C GLY A 73 -9.67 6.38 6.49
N GLN A 74 -9.31 7.59 6.94
CA GLN A 74 -9.68 8.86 6.30
C GLN A 74 -8.58 9.30 5.29
N VAL A 75 -8.28 10.59 5.25
CA VAL A 75 -7.23 11.19 4.41
C VAL A 75 -5.86 11.06 5.08
N THR A 76 -4.82 10.84 4.29
CA THR A 76 -3.42 10.98 4.75
C THR A 76 -2.55 11.58 3.64
N TYR A 77 -1.37 12.08 4.02
CA TYR A 77 -0.36 12.62 3.11
C TYR A 77 0.86 11.68 3.02
N HIS A 78 1.41 11.55 1.81
CA HIS A 78 2.71 10.94 1.55
C HIS A 78 3.60 11.89 0.76
N GLY A 79 4.91 11.83 0.99
CA GLY A 79 5.89 12.67 0.31
C GLY A 79 7.33 12.20 0.53
N PRO A 80 8.32 12.83 -0.14
CA PRO A 80 9.73 12.50 0.03
C PRO A 80 10.18 12.60 1.50
N GLY A 81 11.02 11.67 1.93
CA GLY A 81 11.46 11.51 3.32
C GLY A 81 10.54 10.66 4.20
N GLN A 82 9.35 10.27 3.70
CA GLN A 82 8.46 9.35 4.38
C GLN A 82 8.57 7.94 3.79
N GLN A 83 9.21 7.03 4.52
CA GLN A 83 9.24 5.61 4.14
C GLN A 83 7.84 5.00 4.31
N VAL A 84 7.25 4.54 3.21
CA VAL A 84 6.03 3.75 3.19
C VAL A 84 6.39 2.28 3.01
N MET A 85 5.65 1.42 3.72
CA MET A 85 5.80 -0.03 3.65
C MET A 85 4.46 -0.67 3.30
N TYR A 86 4.41 -1.35 2.16
CA TYR A 86 3.26 -2.15 1.75
C TYR A 86 3.51 -3.63 2.03
N VAL A 87 2.62 -4.25 2.80
CA VAL A 87 2.77 -5.62 3.30
C VAL A 87 1.81 -6.53 2.53
N LEU A 88 2.32 -7.20 1.50
CA LEU A 88 1.55 -8.01 0.55
C LEU A 88 1.66 -9.49 0.94
N LEU A 89 0.90 -9.88 1.96
CA LEU A 89 0.92 -11.24 2.51
C LEU A 89 -0.35 -12.03 2.16
N ASN A 90 -0.21 -13.35 2.01
CA ASN A 90 -1.31 -14.30 2.06
C ASN A 90 -1.56 -14.70 3.53
N LEU A 91 -2.54 -14.03 4.16
CA LEU A 91 -2.84 -14.21 5.58
C LEU A 91 -3.36 -15.62 5.91
N LYS A 92 -4.15 -16.23 5.02
CA LYS A 92 -4.66 -17.60 5.21
C LYS A 92 -3.52 -18.61 5.27
N ARG A 93 -2.58 -18.52 4.33
CA ARG A 93 -1.38 -19.37 4.28
C ARG A 93 -0.52 -19.19 5.55
N ARG A 94 -0.43 -17.96 6.05
CA ARG A 94 0.32 -17.63 7.27
C ARG A 94 -0.45 -17.90 8.56
N LYS A 95 -1.73 -18.25 8.48
CA LYS A 95 -2.64 -18.40 9.64
C LYS A 95 -2.66 -17.15 10.53
N LEU A 96 -2.65 -15.97 9.91
CA LEU A 96 -2.69 -14.67 10.59
C LEU A 96 -4.07 -14.03 10.45
N GLY A 97 -4.57 -13.42 11.53
CA GLY A 97 -5.70 -12.51 11.50
C GLY A 97 -5.29 -11.09 11.09
N VAL A 98 -6.22 -10.32 10.52
CA VAL A 98 -5.96 -8.91 10.13
C VAL A 98 -5.53 -8.06 11.34
N ARG A 99 -6.14 -8.28 12.51
CA ARG A 99 -5.79 -7.58 13.76
C ARG A 99 -4.46 -7.97 14.37
N GLU A 100 -3.94 -9.15 14.05
CA GLU A 100 -2.62 -9.59 14.53
C GLU A 100 -1.51 -8.99 13.67
N LEU A 101 -1.84 -8.58 12.45
CA LEU A 101 -0.92 -7.93 11.53
C LEU A 101 -0.72 -6.43 11.83
N VAL A 102 -1.76 -5.75 12.34
CA VAL A 102 -1.79 -4.27 12.50
C VAL A 102 -1.71 -3.80 13.94
#